data_AF-A0AAP0LMY3-F1
#
_entry.id   AF-A0AAP0LMY3-F1
#
_cell.length_a   1.000
_cell.length_b   1.000
_cell.length_c   1.000
_cell.angle_alpha   90.00
_cell.angle_beta   90.00
_cell.angle_gamma   90.00
#
_symmetry.space_group_name_H-M   'P 1'
#
loop_
_entity.id
_entity.type
_entity.pdbx_description
1 polymer ?
#
loop_
_entity_poly.entity_id
_entity_poly.type
_entity_poly.pdbx_seq_one_letter_code
_entity_poly.pdbx_strand_id
1 'polypeptide(L)' 'MSLIQVISKLDNVKETSETIFIACEEDMEEALSAATKGIWTFSSEWLMNCIMKQELDLKHSQFAESL' A
#
# COMPACT_ATOMS: atom_id res chain seq x y z
N MET A 1 13.22 -15.87 2.29
CA MET A 1 12.36 -15.33 1.22
C MET A 1 11.17 -14.75 1.94
N SER A 2 11.17 -13.44 2.16
CA SER A 2 10.09 -12.73 2.85
C SER A 2 8.89 -12.61 1.90
N LEU A 3 7.69 -12.85 2.41
CA LEU A 3 6.45 -12.82 1.64
C LEU A 3 5.80 -11.45 1.86
N ILE A 4 5.75 -10.62 0.82
CA ILE A 4 5.02 -9.35 0.89
C ILE A 4 3.52 -9.65 0.90
N GLN A 5 2.79 -9.11 1.88
CA GLN A 5 1.34 -9.22 1.97
C GLN A 5 0.67 -7.96 1.42
N VAL A 6 -0.40 -8.15 0.65
CA VAL A 6 -1.26 -7.06 0.17
C VAL A 6 -2.56 -7.10 0.97
N ILE A 7 -2.90 -5.99 1.63
CA ILE A 7 -4.07 -5.89 2.50
C ILE A 7 -4.87 -4.63 2.18
N SER A 8 -6.16 -4.65 2.50
CA SER A 8 -7.08 -3.50 2.41
C SER A 8 -7.69 -3.10 3.76
N LYS A 9 -7.23 -3.71 4.85
CA LYS A 9 -7.67 -3.42 6.23
C LYS A 9 -6.49 -3.43 7.16
N LEU A 10 -6.32 -2.36 7.94
CA LEU A 10 -5.17 -2.17 8.83
C LEU A 10 -5.05 -3.24 9.93
N ASP A 11 -6.16 -3.83 10.35
CA ASP A 11 -6.18 -4.90 11.36
C ASP A 11 -5.46 -6.18 10.90
N ASN A 12 -5.16 -6.30 9.60
CA ASN A 12 -4.48 -7.45 9.01
C ASN A 12 -2.95 -7.29 8.95
N VAL A 13 -2.39 -6.16 9.41
CA VAL A 13 -0.94 -5.92 9.40
C VAL A 13 -0.24 -6.89 10.36
N LYS A 14 0.71 -7.67 9.86
CA LYS A 14 1.59 -8.51 10.70
C LYS A 14 2.95 -7.85 10.93
N GLU A 15 3.61 -7.45 9.86
CA GLU A 15 4.94 -6.84 9.88
C GLU A 15 4.99 -5.69 8.88
N THR A 16 5.34 -4.48 9.34
CA THR A 16 5.23 -3.27 8.54
C THR A 16 6.13 -3.29 7.31
N SER A 17 7.36 -3.82 7.43
CA SER A 17 8.33 -3.96 6.34
C SER A 17 7.98 -5.01 5.28
N GLU A 18 6.96 -5.84 5.53
CA GLU A 18 6.51 -6.88 4.61
C GLU A 18 5.05 -6.67 4.17
N THR A 19 4.53 -5.44 4.34
CA THR A 19 3.11 -5.13 4.08
C THR A 19 2.95 -4.01 3.07
N ILE A 20 2.06 -4.24 2.11
CA ILE A 20 1.51 -3.22 1.22
C ILE A 20 0.04 -3.04 1.59
N PHE A 21 -0.31 -1.82 1.99
CA PHE A 21 -1.69 -1.39 2.21
C PHE A 21 -2.22 -0.73 0.95
N ILE A 22 -3.36 -1.20 0.47
CA ILE A 22 -4.07 -0.64 -0.69
C ILE A 22 -5.25 0.17 -0.18
N ALA A 23 -5.30 1.44 -0.57
CA ALA A 23 -6.35 2.37 -0.21
C ALA A 23 -6.99 3.00 -1.46
N CYS A 24 -8.24 3.43 -1.33
CA CYS A 24 -8.87 4.35 -2.27
C CYS A 24 -9.17 5.71 -1.61
N GLU A 25 -9.73 6.65 -2.37
CA GLU A 25 -10.04 8.00 -1.87
C GLU A 25 -10.97 7.99 -0.65
N GLU A 26 -11.88 7.02 -0.57
CA GLU A 26 -12.81 6.83 0.55
C GLU A 26 -12.10 6.41 1.85
N ASP A 27 -10.90 5.82 1.74
CA ASP A 27 -10.12 5.26 2.85
C ASP A 27 -8.99 6.21 3.32
N MET A 28 -9.10 7.52 3.04
CA MET A 28 -8.00 8.48 3.24
C MET A 28 -7.43 8.48 4.67
N GLU A 29 -8.28 8.42 5.69
CA GLU A 29 -7.86 8.43 7.10
C GLU A 29 -7.05 7.17 7.47
N GLU A 30 -7.50 6.01 6.98
CA GLU A 30 -6.80 4.74 7.18
C GLU A 30 -5.48 4.71 6.41
N ALA A 31 -5.46 5.25 5.19
CA ALA A 31 -4.26 5.35 4.37
C ALA A 31 -3.17 6.22 5.03
N LEU A 32 -3.56 7.37 5.60
CA LEU A 32 -2.67 8.25 6.36
C LEU A 32 -2.15 7.55 7.63
N SER A 33 -3.01 6.82 8.33
CA SER A 33 -2.63 6.03 9.50
C SER A 33 -1.62 4.92 9.14
N ALA A 34 -1.84 4.22 8.01
CA ALA A 34 -0.93 3.20 7.50
C ALA A 34 0.44 3.79 7.14
N ALA A 35 0.45 4.89 6.39
CA ALA A 35 1.67 5.59 5.98
C ALA A 35 2.46 6.10 7.20
N THR A 36 1.78 6.67 8.20
CA THR A 36 2.42 7.13 9.45
C THR A 36 3.07 5.99 10.23
N LYS A 37 2.54 4.77 10.12
CA LYS A 37 3.13 3.55 10.71
C LYS A 37 4.27 2.97 9.88
N GLY A 38 4.66 3.61 8.78
CA GLY A 38 5.74 3.18 7.90
C GLY A 38 5.36 2.00 7.00
N ILE A 39 4.07 1.75 6.79
CA ILE A 39 3.58 0.73 5.86
C ILE A 39 3.58 1.31 4.45
N TRP A 40 4.06 0.54 3.47
CA TRP A 40 3.94 0.94 2.07
C TRP A 40 2.47 1.06 1.69
N THR A 41 2.04 2.28 1.38
CA THR A 41 0.63 2.61 1.18
C THR A 41 0.45 3.11 -0.25
N PHE A 42 -0.34 2.41 -1.04
CA PHE A 42 -0.53 2.69 -2.47
C PHE A 42 -2.01 2.69 -2.86
N SER A 43 -2.32 3.29 -4.01
CA SER A 43 -3.67 3.31 -4.56
C SER A 43 -4.05 2.00 -5.24
N SER A 44 -5.36 1.78 -5.45
CA SER A 44 -5.86 0.71 -6.31
C SER A 44 -5.33 0.80 -7.76
N GLU A 45 -5.06 2.00 -8.26
CA GLU A 45 -4.47 2.23 -9.58
C GLU A 45 -3.04 1.70 -9.67
N TRP A 46 -2.22 1.95 -8.64
CA TRP A 46 -0.88 1.40 -8.53
C TRP A 46 -0.90 -0.14 -8.59
N LEU A 47 -1.84 -0.77 -7.87
CA LEU A 47 -1.99 -2.23 -7.88
C LEU A 47 -2.34 -2.75 -9.28
N MET A 48 -3.29 -2.11 -9.97
CA MET A 48 -3.64 -2.46 -11.34
C MET A 48 -2.44 -2.34 -12.29
N ASN A 49 -1.65 -1.27 -12.16
CA ASN A 49 -0.42 -1.11 -12.95
C ASN A 49 0.60 -2.22 -12.69
N CYS A 50 0.78 -2.63 -11.43
CA CYS A 50 1.67 -3.74 -11.08
C CYS A 50 1.20 -5.07 -11.70
N ILE A 51 -0.10 -5.34 -11.65
CA ILE A 51 -0.70 -6.55 -12.25
C ILE A 51 -0.47 -6.56 -13.77
N MET A 52 -0.73 -5.43 -14.44
CA MET A 52 -0.57 -5.32 -15.89
C MET A 52 0.87 -5.48 -16.36
N LYS A 53 1.84 -5.00 -15.57
CA LYS A 53 3.28 -5.09 -15.88
C LYS A 53 3.96 -6.34 -15.33
N GLN A 54 3.29 -7.09 -14.45
CA GLN A 54 3.87 -8.18 -13.67
C GLN A 54 5.13 -7.76 -12.88
N GLU A 55 5.15 -6.52 -12.38
CA GLU A 55 6.28 -5.92 -11.67
C GLU A 55 5.79 -5.05 -10.52
N LEU A 56 6.46 -5.12 -9.36
CA LEU A 56 6.17 -4.24 -8.22
C LEU A 56 6.99 -2.95 -8.30
N ASP A 57 6.33 -1.81 -8.50
CA ASP A 57 6.97 -0.49 -8.50
C ASP A 57 6.93 0.16 -7.10
N LEU A 58 7.78 -0.30 -6.19
CA LEU A 58 7.89 0.26 -4.83
C LEU A 58 8.47 1.68 -4.79
N LYS A 59 8.94 2.21 -5.93
CA LYS A 59 9.48 3.57 -6.04
C LYS A 59 8.43 4.58 -6.49
N HIS A 60 7.21 4.12 -6.81
CA HIS A 60 6.10 4.99 -7.11
C HIS A 60 5.77 5.91 -5.92
N SER A 61 5.22 7.09 -6.21
CA SER A 61 4.74 8.01 -5.16
C SER A 61 3.76 7.25 -4.26
N GLN A 62 4.00 7.30 -2.95
CA GLN A 62 3.07 6.67 -2.01
C GLN A 62 1.77 7.46 -1.96
N PHE A 63 0.67 6.81 -1.56
CA PHE A 63 -0.66 7.42 -1.50
C PHE A 63 -0.67 8.75 -0.73
N ALA A 64 0.11 8.84 0.36
CA ALA A 64 0.24 10.05 1.18
C ALA A 64 1.05 11.19 0.53
N GLU A 65 1.85 10.93 -0.51
CA GLU A 65 2.64 11.93 -1.23
C GLU A 65 1.89 12.53 -2.43
N SER A 66 0.74 11.95 -2.80
CA SER A 66 -0.14 12.42 -3.89
C SER A 66 -1.38 13.20 -3.40
N LEU A 67 -1.52 13.39 -2.08
CA LEU A 67 -2.50 14.27 -1.42
C LEU A 67 -1.99 15.71 -1.35
#